data_AF-A0A1B1KGW0-F1
#
_entry.id   AF-A0A1B1KGW0-F1
#
_cell.length_a   1.000
_cell.length_b   1.000
_cell.length_c   1.000
_cell.angle_alpha   90.00
_cell.angle_beta   90.00
_cell.angle_gamma   90.00
#
_symmetry.space_group_name_H-M   'P 1'
#
loop_
_entity.id
_entity.type
_entity.pdbx_description
1 polymer ?
#
loop_
_entity_poly.entity_id
_entity_poly.type
_entity_poly.pdbx_seq_one_letter_code
_entity_poly.pdbx_strand_id
1 'polypeptide(L)'
;MIVATRRSVVTVVVRRPTWGPAMPLSTAERHGHPVVSLAVTTANRLRIIQVGPDSEVLDAVRQWFAEPDMQHWMGASFQFESLVSEMGTTGRIGSRVRLDTVAWVGLDVDNRPVAFIGGQISVESAQPDDAIEMRYANPRTLGFVYIVSPQHRRRGYGRAIVQTVLEHPATADIEVFSGTVNADNRPSLSTLKAIEGFKGVETEGEVSFTFTRRAPDEAPEIPYHAAALPPASRMSPDAWTQADLAAVGFVGFVPFAALLEADVPREPGVYVMIRPSESAPEFLSTSPAGWLKGRDPSVPIDVLQAAWVSESSVVYIGKASAGSAGRRGLRQRLGEFRRFGVGEPVPHRGGRRIWQLADHADLLVGWKVTTDGEARPTERAMIAQFEAAHGKRPFANVTR
;
A
#
# COMPACT_ATOMS: atom_id res chain seq x y z
N MET A 1 -2.58 -51.56 -30.99
CA MET A 1 -3.71 -51.39 -30.06
C MET A 1 -4.05 -49.89 -30.07
N ILE A 2 -4.75 -49.43 -31.12
CA ILE A 2 -6.21 -49.20 -31.20
C ILE A 2 -6.65 -48.15 -30.16
N VAL A 3 -7.27 -47.01 -30.45
CA VAL A 3 -7.69 -46.30 -31.68
C VAL A 3 -7.99 -44.84 -31.22
N ALA A 4 -7.69 -43.88 -32.08
CA ALA A 4 -8.19 -42.50 -31.99
C ALA A 4 -9.51 -42.37 -32.77
N THR A 5 -10.51 -41.70 -32.20
CA THR A 5 -11.73 -41.21 -32.90
C THR A 5 -12.17 -39.91 -32.23
N ARG A 6 -12.03 -38.74 -32.88
CA ARG A 6 -12.82 -38.12 -33.96
C ARG A 6 -13.83 -37.09 -33.44
N ARG A 7 -13.71 -35.90 -34.04
CA ARG A 7 -14.51 -34.68 -33.96
C ARG A 7 -16.02 -34.93 -34.07
N SER A 8 -16.80 -34.06 -33.41
CA SER A 8 -18.12 -33.66 -33.90
C SER A 8 -18.22 -32.14 -33.84
N VAL A 9 -18.33 -31.56 -35.04
CA VAL A 9 -18.65 -30.16 -35.31
C VAL A 9 -20.18 -30.06 -35.25
N VAL A 10 -20.71 -29.12 -34.46
CA VAL A 10 -22.13 -28.75 -34.54
C VAL A 10 -22.22 -27.35 -35.15
N THR A 11 -22.72 -27.35 -36.37
CA THR A 11 -23.10 -26.19 -37.18
C THR A 11 -24.36 -25.56 -36.59
N VAL A 12 -24.30 -24.30 -36.15
CA VAL A 12 -25.50 -23.49 -35.89
C VAL A 12 -25.76 -22.62 -37.10
N VAL A 13 -26.85 -22.93 -37.79
CA VAL A 13 -27.34 -22.23 -38.98
C VAL A 13 -27.94 -20.89 -38.58
N VAL A 14 -27.36 -19.81 -39.10
CA VAL A 14 -27.85 -18.43 -39.02
C VAL A 14 -29.12 -18.29 -39.86
N ARG A 15 -30.24 -17.91 -39.24
CA ARG A 15 -31.41 -17.38 -39.96
C ARG A 15 -31.44 -15.86 -39.83
N ARG A 16 -31.31 -15.17 -40.96
CA ARG A 16 -31.60 -13.73 -41.11
C ARG A 16 -33.10 -13.49 -41.17
N PRO A 17 -33.60 -12.36 -40.64
CA PRO A 17 -34.70 -11.64 -41.27
C PRO A 17 -34.27 -10.25 -41.73
N THR A 18 -34.37 -10.07 -43.05
CA THR A 18 -34.82 -8.89 -43.82
C THR A 18 -34.67 -7.47 -43.24
N TRP A 19 -33.91 -6.64 -43.95
CA TRP A 19 -33.86 -5.18 -43.82
C TRP A 19 -34.95 -4.50 -44.66
N GLY A 20 -35.51 -3.41 -44.13
CA GLY A 20 -36.15 -2.34 -44.88
C GLY A 20 -36.80 -1.29 -43.96
N PRO A 21 -36.97 -0.04 -44.41
CA PRO A 21 -35.97 0.91 -44.91
C PRO A 21 -35.49 1.88 -43.80
N ALA A 22 -34.43 2.63 -44.09
CA ALA A 22 -33.80 3.59 -43.18
C ALA A 22 -34.49 4.97 -43.13
N MET A 23 -34.38 5.63 -41.95
CA MET A 23 -34.28 7.08 -41.63
C MET A 23 -35.30 7.59 -40.58
N PRO A 24 -35.02 8.67 -39.81
CA PRO A 24 -33.76 9.37 -39.53
C PRO A 24 -33.42 9.48 -38.01
N LEU A 25 -32.21 9.97 -37.74
CA LEU A 25 -31.62 10.24 -36.41
C LEU A 25 -32.44 11.24 -35.58
N SER A 26 -32.63 10.94 -34.28
CA SER A 26 -32.93 11.95 -33.26
C SER A 26 -32.53 11.48 -31.84
N THR A 27 -31.65 12.28 -31.23
CA THR A 27 -31.54 12.61 -29.79
C THR A 27 -31.35 11.51 -28.74
N ALA A 28 -30.08 11.36 -28.33
CA ALA A 28 -29.57 11.30 -26.95
C ALA A 28 -30.43 10.66 -25.85
N GLU A 29 -30.03 9.46 -25.41
CA GLU A 29 -30.24 8.98 -24.03
C GLU A 29 -28.98 8.27 -23.51
N ARG A 30 -28.64 8.56 -22.25
CA ARG A 30 -27.49 8.00 -21.53
C ARG A 30 -27.79 6.54 -21.17
N HIS A 31 -26.90 5.62 -21.52
CA HIS A 31 -26.94 4.26 -21.01
C HIS A 31 -25.79 4.02 -20.05
N GLY A 32 -26.16 3.71 -18.80
CA GLY A 32 -25.25 3.22 -17.78
C GLY A 32 -24.67 1.86 -18.16
N HIS A 33 -23.40 1.67 -17.85
CA HIS A 33 -22.74 0.38 -17.99
C HIS A 33 -23.30 -0.64 -16.98
N PRO A 34 -23.44 -1.91 -17.38
CA PRO A 34 -24.04 -2.93 -16.54
C PRO A 34 -23.09 -3.29 -15.38
N VAL A 35 -23.62 -3.22 -14.15
CA VAL A 35 -23.00 -3.85 -12.98
C VAL A 35 -23.12 -5.36 -13.17
N VAL A 36 -22.00 -6.04 -13.36
CA VAL A 36 -21.93 -7.50 -13.29
C VAL A 36 -22.08 -7.87 -11.82
N SER A 37 -23.32 -8.18 -11.41
CA SER A 37 -23.59 -8.82 -10.13
C SER A 37 -23.28 -10.30 -10.26
N LEU A 38 -22.10 -10.72 -9.77
CA LEU A 38 -21.93 -12.11 -9.37
C LEU A 38 -22.74 -12.32 -8.10
N ALA A 39 -23.74 -13.20 -8.19
CA ALA A 39 -24.50 -13.65 -7.04
C ALA A 39 -23.60 -14.51 -6.14
N VAL A 40 -22.96 -13.87 -5.16
CA VAL A 40 -22.40 -14.55 -3.99
C VAL A 40 -23.52 -14.57 -2.94
N THR A 41 -24.04 -15.75 -2.65
CA THR A 41 -24.90 -15.97 -1.48
C THR A 41 -24.09 -15.65 -0.22
N THR A 42 -24.28 -14.47 0.37
CA THR A 42 -23.80 -14.17 1.72
C THR A 42 -24.91 -13.50 2.51
N ALA A 43 -25.52 -14.27 3.41
CA ALA A 43 -26.23 -13.73 4.55
C ALA A 43 -25.21 -13.07 5.51
N ASN A 44 -24.69 -11.92 5.07
CA ASN A 44 -24.06 -10.82 5.81
C ASN A 44 -23.12 -10.08 4.86
N ARG A 45 -23.57 -8.93 4.37
CA ARG A 45 -22.72 -7.98 3.65
C ARG A 45 -21.73 -7.38 4.64
N LEU A 46 -20.52 -7.94 4.69
CA LEU A 46 -19.38 -7.36 5.39
C LEU A 46 -18.55 -6.57 4.38
N ARG A 47 -18.40 -5.26 4.59
CA ARG A 47 -17.48 -4.42 3.82
C ARG A 47 -16.19 -4.29 4.59
N ILE A 48 -15.03 -4.60 4.00
CA ILE A 48 -13.75 -4.36 4.68
C ILE A 48 -13.11 -3.06 4.20
N ILE A 49 -12.42 -2.38 5.11
CA ILE A 49 -11.53 -1.25 4.81
C ILE A 49 -10.14 -1.58 5.32
N GLN A 50 -9.11 -1.31 4.51
CA GLN A 50 -7.73 -1.35 4.99
C GLN A 50 -7.48 -0.10 5.84
N VAL A 51 -6.80 -0.28 6.97
CA VAL A 51 -6.57 0.78 7.95
C VAL A 51 -5.08 1.03 8.17
N GLY A 52 -4.72 2.29 8.32
CA GLY A 52 -3.40 2.74 8.78
C GLY A 52 -3.40 3.10 10.27
N PRO A 53 -2.22 3.44 10.83
CA PRO A 53 -2.05 3.67 12.27
C PRO A 53 -2.93 4.80 12.83
N ASP A 54 -3.23 5.80 12.00
CA ASP A 54 -3.98 7.00 12.37
C ASP A 54 -5.49 6.87 12.09
N SER A 55 -5.99 5.67 11.76
CA SER A 55 -7.41 5.51 11.36
C SER A 55 -8.33 5.58 12.59
N GLU A 56 -9.25 6.53 12.61
CA GLU A 56 -10.21 6.74 13.73
C GLU A 56 -11.03 5.49 14.06
N VAL A 57 -11.34 4.66 13.05
CA VAL A 57 -12.06 3.39 13.25
C VAL A 57 -11.32 2.45 14.21
N LEU A 58 -10.00 2.59 14.37
CA LEU A 58 -9.22 1.82 15.33
C LEU A 58 -9.58 2.15 16.78
N ASP A 59 -10.14 3.33 17.09
CA ASP A 59 -10.56 3.68 18.45
C ASP A 59 -11.65 2.73 18.97
N ALA A 60 -12.59 2.35 18.11
CA ALA A 60 -13.59 1.34 18.44
C ALA A 60 -12.95 -0.05 18.61
N VAL A 61 -11.97 -0.38 17.78
CA VAL A 61 -11.26 -1.67 17.83
C VAL A 61 -10.42 -1.79 19.11
N ARG A 62 -9.76 -0.71 19.55
CA ARG A 62 -8.99 -0.65 20.80
C ARG A 62 -9.83 -1.09 21.99
N GLN A 63 -11.08 -0.64 22.05
CA GLN A 63 -12.00 -1.01 23.13
C GLN A 63 -12.28 -2.51 23.15
N TRP A 64 -12.36 -3.17 21.99
CA TRP A 64 -12.56 -4.62 21.94
C TRP A 64 -11.34 -5.36 22.50
N PHE A 65 -10.13 -4.93 22.19
CA PHE A 65 -8.93 -5.53 22.76
C PHE A 65 -8.77 -5.29 24.26
N ALA A 66 -9.42 -4.27 24.83
CA ALA A 66 -9.41 -4.02 26.27
C ALA A 66 -10.37 -4.94 27.07
N GLU A 67 -11.27 -5.66 26.41
CA GLU A 67 -12.21 -6.57 27.08
C GLU A 67 -11.47 -7.76 27.73
N PRO A 68 -11.84 -8.16 28.97
CA PRO A 68 -11.15 -9.23 29.69
C PRO A 68 -11.08 -10.56 28.95
N ASP A 69 -12.15 -10.90 28.21
CA ASP A 69 -12.20 -12.14 27.45
C ASP A 69 -11.28 -12.11 26.22
N MET A 70 -11.05 -10.94 25.62
CA MET A 70 -10.12 -10.77 24.51
C MET A 70 -8.67 -10.78 25.01
N GLN A 71 -8.38 -10.14 26.14
CA GLN A 71 -7.07 -10.24 26.81
C GLN A 71 -6.71 -11.69 27.16
N HIS A 72 -7.70 -12.49 27.61
CA HIS A 72 -7.50 -13.91 27.85
C HIS A 72 -7.06 -14.68 26.60
N TRP A 73 -7.72 -14.47 25.46
CA TRP A 73 -7.42 -15.22 24.23
C TRP A 73 -6.19 -14.74 23.46
N MET A 74 -5.90 -13.44 23.51
CA MET A 74 -4.74 -12.86 22.81
C MET A 74 -3.42 -13.16 23.53
N GLY A 75 -3.49 -13.47 24.83
CA GLY A 75 -2.32 -13.72 25.66
C GLY A 75 -1.51 -12.46 25.95
N ALA A 76 -0.60 -12.56 26.92
CA ALA A 76 0.20 -11.41 27.38
C ALA A 76 1.24 -10.92 26.34
N SER A 77 1.56 -11.72 25.33
CA SER A 77 2.54 -11.41 24.29
C SER A 77 1.99 -10.51 23.18
N PHE A 78 0.67 -10.48 22.98
CA PHE A 78 0.07 -9.61 21.97
C PHE A 78 -0.23 -8.22 22.53
N GLN A 79 0.23 -7.19 21.84
CA GLN A 79 -0.07 -5.80 22.16
C GLN A 79 -0.64 -5.08 20.95
N PHE A 80 -1.91 -4.66 21.05
CA PHE A 80 -2.60 -4.01 19.95
C PHE A 80 -1.94 -2.70 19.53
N GLU A 81 -1.52 -1.87 20.48
CA GLU A 81 -0.82 -0.61 20.16
C GLU A 81 0.53 -0.85 19.48
N SER A 82 1.23 -1.93 19.80
CA SER A 82 2.44 -2.32 19.08
C SER A 82 2.12 -2.63 17.61
N LEU A 83 1.09 -3.45 17.37
CA LEU A 83 0.62 -3.75 16.01
C LEU A 83 0.25 -2.46 15.25
N VAL A 84 -0.48 -1.54 15.88
CA VAL A 84 -0.83 -0.24 15.28
C VAL A 84 0.42 0.59 14.97
N SER A 85 1.34 0.73 15.92
CA SER A 85 2.57 1.52 15.76
C SER A 85 3.49 0.98 14.64
N GLU A 86 3.43 -0.32 14.40
CA GLU A 86 4.21 -1.00 13.38
C GLU A 86 3.61 -0.91 11.98
N MET A 87 2.36 -0.44 11.84
CA MET A 87 1.69 -0.32 10.55
C MET A 87 2.47 0.58 9.58
N GLY A 88 2.90 0.00 8.48
CA GLY A 88 3.73 0.66 7.50
C GLY A 88 5.22 0.75 7.88
N THR A 89 5.69 -0.12 8.78
CA THR A 89 7.10 -0.25 9.17
C THR A 89 7.63 -1.63 8.81
N THR A 90 8.91 -1.70 8.45
CA THR A 90 9.68 -2.94 8.30
C THR A 90 10.43 -3.23 9.60
N GLY A 91 10.81 -4.48 9.82
CA GLY A 91 11.57 -4.85 11.01
C GLY A 91 12.10 -6.27 10.95
N ARG A 92 12.71 -6.72 12.05
CA ARG A 92 13.15 -8.10 12.23
C ARG A 92 12.48 -8.70 13.47
N ILE A 93 12.09 -9.96 13.37
CA ILE A 93 11.41 -10.72 14.43
C ILE A 93 12.02 -12.12 14.45
N GLY A 94 12.97 -12.34 15.35
CA GLY A 94 13.74 -13.58 15.38
C GLY A 94 14.43 -13.85 14.03
N SER A 95 14.19 -15.03 13.47
CA SER A 95 14.68 -15.43 12.14
C SER A 95 13.86 -14.87 10.99
N ARG A 96 12.83 -14.04 11.22
CA ARG A 96 11.97 -13.53 10.14
C ARG A 96 12.20 -12.05 9.89
N VAL A 97 12.12 -11.65 8.63
CA VAL A 97 12.11 -10.25 8.23
C VAL A 97 10.65 -9.81 8.07
N ARG A 98 10.21 -8.85 8.89
CA ARG A 98 8.90 -8.21 8.77
C ARG A 98 8.96 -7.18 7.64
N LEU A 99 8.17 -7.43 6.60
CA LEU A 99 8.04 -6.58 5.42
C LEU A 99 7.00 -5.47 5.62
N ASP A 100 5.91 -5.76 6.34
CA ASP A 100 4.92 -4.76 6.74
C ASP A 100 4.05 -5.28 7.90
N THR A 101 3.31 -4.39 8.54
CA THR A 101 2.16 -4.71 9.39
C THR A 101 0.91 -4.11 8.74
N VAL A 102 -0.07 -4.97 8.47
CA VAL A 102 -1.30 -4.63 7.74
C VAL A 102 -2.52 -4.96 8.58
N ALA A 103 -3.61 -4.20 8.39
CA ALA A 103 -4.86 -4.48 9.04
C ALA A 103 -6.07 -4.02 8.24
N TRP A 104 -7.20 -4.66 8.51
CA TRP A 104 -8.51 -4.35 7.98
C TRP A 104 -9.56 -4.32 9.07
N VAL A 105 -10.52 -3.42 8.92
CA VAL A 105 -11.75 -3.39 9.73
C VAL A 105 -12.93 -3.78 8.85
N GLY A 106 -13.69 -4.77 9.30
CA GLY A 106 -14.97 -5.17 8.74
C GLY A 106 -16.09 -4.30 9.29
N LEU A 107 -16.89 -3.76 8.37
CA LEU A 107 -18.02 -2.88 8.60
C LEU A 107 -19.30 -3.59 8.19
N ASP A 108 -20.34 -3.48 9.01
CA ASP A 108 -21.67 -3.99 8.69
C ASP A 108 -22.41 -3.09 7.67
N VAL A 109 -23.67 -3.42 7.40
CA VAL A 109 -24.54 -2.68 6.46
C VAL A 109 -24.80 -1.23 6.88
N ASP A 110 -24.66 -0.92 8.17
CA ASP A 110 -24.82 0.42 8.73
C ASP A 110 -23.47 1.15 8.84
N ASN A 111 -22.40 0.60 8.24
CA ASN A 111 -21.02 1.06 8.35
C ASN A 111 -20.45 1.06 9.77
N ARG A 112 -20.99 0.25 10.68
CA ARG A 112 -20.43 0.09 12.03
C ARG A 112 -19.27 -0.89 12.02
N PRO A 113 -18.17 -0.64 12.75
CA PRO A 113 -17.10 -1.60 12.91
C PRO A 113 -17.60 -2.82 13.68
N VAL A 114 -17.47 -4.00 13.08
CA VAL A 114 -17.96 -5.27 13.64
C VAL A 114 -16.88 -6.35 13.71
N ALA A 115 -15.80 -6.22 12.95
CA ALA A 115 -14.68 -7.16 12.99
C ALA A 115 -13.36 -6.47 12.63
N PHE A 116 -12.25 -7.04 13.09
CA PHE A 116 -10.90 -6.60 12.76
C PHE A 116 -10.04 -7.81 12.45
N ILE A 117 -9.16 -7.68 11.46
CA ILE A 117 -8.10 -8.64 11.18
C ILE A 117 -6.83 -7.87 10.86
N GLY A 118 -5.71 -8.25 11.46
CA GLY A 118 -4.44 -7.57 11.26
C GLY A 118 -3.28 -8.46 11.61
N GLY A 119 -2.11 -8.12 11.10
CA GLY A 119 -0.98 -9.02 11.19
C GLY A 119 0.26 -8.50 10.51
N GLN A 120 1.32 -9.29 10.62
CA GLN A 120 2.63 -8.99 10.08
C GLN A 120 2.87 -9.83 8.83
N ILE A 121 3.29 -9.17 7.76
CA ILE A 121 3.80 -9.80 6.55
C ILE A 121 5.29 -10.05 6.77
N SER A 122 5.72 -11.29 6.61
CA SER A 122 7.11 -11.68 6.82
C SER A 122 7.60 -12.76 5.87
N VAL A 123 8.93 -12.83 5.73
CA VAL A 123 9.65 -13.92 5.05
C VAL A 123 10.66 -14.52 6.02
N GLU A 124 10.90 -15.84 5.91
CA GLU A 124 11.91 -16.53 6.71
C GLU A 124 13.32 -16.12 6.29
N SER A 125 14.25 -16.00 7.24
CA SER A 125 15.66 -15.66 7.02
C SER A 125 16.56 -16.87 7.16
N ALA A 126 17.36 -17.13 6.13
CA ALA A 126 18.34 -18.24 6.15
C ALA A 126 19.54 -17.95 7.07
N GLN A 127 19.88 -16.68 7.31
CA GLN A 127 21.00 -16.24 8.18
C GLN A 127 20.68 -14.90 8.88
N PRO A 128 21.29 -14.58 10.04
CA PRO A 128 21.05 -13.33 10.78
C PRO A 128 21.56 -12.05 10.10
N ASP A 129 22.48 -12.11 9.13
CA ASP A 129 23.22 -10.90 8.69
C ASP A 129 23.10 -10.50 7.20
N ASP A 130 22.50 -11.32 6.32
CA ASP A 130 22.44 -11.01 4.88
C ASP A 130 21.08 -10.47 4.45
N ALA A 131 20.91 -9.14 4.39
CA ALA A 131 19.63 -8.49 4.13
C ALA A 131 19.27 -8.28 2.63
N ILE A 132 20.16 -8.60 1.68
CA ILE A 132 20.06 -8.07 0.31
C ILE A 132 19.63 -9.11 -0.74
N GLU A 133 19.95 -10.40 -0.59
CA GLU A 133 19.60 -11.45 -1.58
C GLU A 133 18.24 -12.13 -1.32
N MET A 134 17.56 -11.81 -0.23
CA MET A 134 16.48 -12.60 0.37
C MET A 134 15.11 -12.59 -0.33
N ARG A 135 14.94 -11.88 -1.45
CA ARG A 135 13.60 -11.55 -1.97
C ARG A 135 12.86 -12.71 -2.64
N TYR A 136 13.48 -13.89 -2.81
CA TYR A 136 12.97 -14.92 -3.73
C TYR A 136 12.89 -16.37 -3.22
N ALA A 137 13.37 -16.69 -2.01
CA ALA A 137 13.50 -18.11 -1.60
C ALA A 137 12.41 -18.62 -0.63
N ASN A 138 11.77 -17.73 0.14
CA ASN A 138 10.87 -18.13 1.23
C ASN A 138 9.47 -17.52 1.07
N PRO A 139 8.40 -18.28 1.36
CA PRO A 139 7.04 -17.86 1.08
C PRO A 139 6.64 -16.63 1.89
N ARG A 140 6.03 -15.64 1.24
CA ARG A 140 5.47 -14.47 1.94
C ARG A 140 4.33 -14.93 2.83
N THR A 141 4.50 -14.70 4.13
CA THR A 141 3.58 -15.17 5.16
C THR A 141 2.90 -14.00 5.84
N LEU A 142 1.57 -13.94 5.83
CA LEU A 142 0.79 -13.08 6.70
C LEU A 142 0.43 -13.86 7.97
N GLY A 143 1.17 -13.59 9.04
CA GLY A 143 0.79 -14.02 10.39
C GLY A 143 -0.27 -13.06 10.92
N PHE A 144 -1.50 -13.54 11.14
CA PHE A 144 -2.64 -12.70 11.47
C PHE A 144 -3.30 -13.03 12.80
N VAL A 145 -3.93 -12.01 13.35
CA VAL A 145 -4.91 -12.09 14.43
C VAL A 145 -6.23 -11.52 13.93
N TYR A 146 -7.35 -12.02 14.43
CA TYR A 146 -8.66 -11.45 14.13
C TYR A 146 -9.55 -11.44 15.35
N ILE A 147 -10.50 -10.52 15.36
CA ILE A 147 -11.45 -10.32 16.44
C ILE A 147 -12.80 -9.88 15.86
N VAL A 148 -13.88 -10.28 16.52
CA VAL A 148 -15.23 -9.79 16.25
C VAL A 148 -15.68 -8.97 17.45
N SER A 149 -16.23 -7.79 17.19
CA SER A 149 -16.83 -6.92 18.20
C SER A 149 -17.70 -7.74 19.17
N PRO A 150 -17.56 -7.56 20.49
CA PRO A 150 -18.31 -8.33 21.48
C PRO A 150 -19.82 -8.38 21.23
N GLN A 151 -20.40 -7.26 20.80
CA GLN A 151 -21.85 -7.12 20.55
C GLN A 151 -22.32 -7.81 19.26
N HIS A 152 -21.38 -8.20 18.39
CA HIS A 152 -21.65 -8.71 17.03
C HIS A 152 -21.17 -10.15 16.83
N ARG A 153 -20.72 -10.83 17.90
CA ARG A 153 -20.30 -12.23 17.85
C ARG A 153 -21.46 -13.16 17.45
N ARG A 154 -21.10 -14.36 16.96
CA ARG A 154 -22.04 -15.41 16.51
C ARG A 154 -22.95 -15.00 15.34
N ARG A 155 -22.57 -13.95 14.61
CA ARG A 155 -23.24 -13.52 13.36
C ARG A 155 -22.41 -13.87 12.11
N GLY A 156 -21.42 -14.76 12.22
CA GLY A 156 -20.58 -15.15 11.07
C GLY A 156 -19.53 -14.13 10.63
N TYR A 157 -19.41 -12.96 11.28
CA TYR A 157 -18.44 -11.93 10.90
C TYR A 157 -16.97 -12.37 10.99
N GLY A 158 -16.64 -13.31 11.89
CA GLY A 158 -15.29 -13.87 11.98
C GLY A 158 -14.90 -14.65 10.73
N ARG A 159 -15.81 -15.52 10.25
CA ARG A 159 -15.60 -16.25 9.00
C ARG A 159 -15.53 -15.28 7.82
N ALA A 160 -16.46 -14.33 7.76
CA ALA A 160 -16.55 -13.36 6.68
C ALA A 160 -15.26 -12.53 6.56
N ILE A 161 -14.74 -11.95 7.66
CA ILE A 161 -13.55 -11.09 7.58
C ILE A 161 -12.30 -11.87 7.15
N VAL A 162 -12.13 -13.10 7.63
CA VAL A 162 -10.99 -13.94 7.23
C VAL A 162 -11.10 -14.27 5.74
N GLN A 163 -12.27 -14.71 5.25
CA GLN A 163 -12.47 -15.00 3.83
C GLN A 163 -12.25 -13.75 2.95
N THR A 164 -12.80 -12.61 3.35
CA THR A 164 -12.62 -11.38 2.56
C THR A 164 -11.16 -10.94 2.50
N VAL A 165 -10.38 -11.11 3.58
CA VAL A 165 -8.93 -10.80 3.54
C VAL A 165 -8.11 -11.84 2.78
N LEU A 166 -8.50 -13.13 2.83
CA LEU A 166 -7.91 -14.16 1.97
C LEU A 166 -8.16 -13.90 0.47
N GLU A 167 -9.17 -13.13 0.10
CA GLU A 167 -9.49 -12.79 -1.29
C GLU A 167 -9.14 -11.34 -1.64
N HIS A 168 -8.63 -10.56 -0.68
CA HIS A 168 -8.40 -9.14 -0.86
C HIS A 168 -7.22 -8.89 -1.82
N PRO A 169 -7.32 -7.94 -2.78
CA PRO A 169 -6.24 -7.67 -3.73
C PRO A 169 -4.90 -7.28 -3.07
N ALA A 170 -4.95 -6.59 -1.92
CA ALA A 170 -3.73 -6.22 -1.18
C ALA A 170 -3.06 -7.39 -0.44
N THR A 171 -3.60 -8.61 -0.52
CA THR A 171 -2.95 -9.84 -0.06
C THR A 171 -2.65 -10.80 -1.21
N ALA A 172 -2.73 -10.34 -2.47
CA ALA A 172 -2.54 -11.19 -3.66
C ALA A 172 -1.17 -11.88 -3.71
N ASP A 173 -0.14 -11.24 -3.17
CA ASP A 173 1.24 -11.72 -3.09
C ASP A 173 1.56 -12.53 -1.83
N ILE A 174 0.56 -12.73 -0.95
CA ILE A 174 0.70 -13.59 0.23
C ILE A 174 0.48 -15.04 -0.17
N GLU A 175 1.49 -15.86 0.07
CA GLU A 175 1.49 -17.30 -0.24
C GLU A 175 0.94 -18.12 0.92
N VAL A 176 1.24 -17.68 2.15
CA VAL A 176 0.86 -18.37 3.38
C VAL A 176 0.15 -17.42 4.33
N PHE A 177 -1.02 -17.81 4.81
CA PHE A 177 -1.69 -17.14 5.93
C PHE A 177 -1.60 -18.06 7.14
N SER A 178 -1.10 -17.54 8.25
CA SER A 178 -0.93 -18.32 9.48
C SER A 178 -1.54 -17.61 10.68
N GLY A 179 -2.07 -18.41 11.60
CA GLY A 179 -2.56 -17.94 12.89
C GLY A 179 -2.64 -19.09 13.87
N THR A 180 -2.41 -18.79 15.15
CA THR A 180 -2.44 -19.79 16.22
C THR A 180 -3.65 -19.54 17.10
N VAL A 181 -4.31 -20.61 17.50
CA VAL A 181 -5.54 -20.55 18.31
C VAL A 181 -5.40 -21.53 19.46
N ASN A 182 -5.57 -21.05 20.70
CA ASN A 182 -5.69 -21.92 21.89
C ASN A 182 -6.74 -23.01 21.67
N ALA A 183 -6.44 -24.25 22.07
CA ALA A 183 -7.31 -25.41 21.86
C ALA A 183 -8.69 -25.27 22.54
N ASP A 184 -8.77 -24.46 23.60
CA ASP A 184 -10.02 -24.15 24.30
C ASP A 184 -10.88 -23.07 23.59
N ASN A 185 -10.33 -22.36 22.61
CA ASN A 185 -11.05 -21.33 21.85
C ASN A 185 -11.91 -21.94 20.74
N ARG A 186 -12.93 -22.70 21.14
CA ARG A 186 -13.86 -23.40 20.23
C ARG A 186 -14.47 -22.49 19.14
N PRO A 187 -14.87 -21.23 19.41
CA PRO A 187 -15.38 -20.35 18.37
C PRO A 187 -14.37 -20.07 17.24
N SER A 188 -13.12 -19.77 17.58
CA SER A 188 -12.08 -19.50 16.59
C SER A 188 -11.67 -20.76 15.83
N LEU A 189 -11.57 -21.91 16.53
CA LEU A 189 -11.34 -23.21 15.90
C LEU A 189 -12.44 -23.56 14.89
N SER A 190 -13.71 -23.39 15.27
CA SER A 190 -14.85 -23.66 14.39
C SER A 190 -14.85 -22.72 13.18
N THR A 191 -14.48 -21.46 13.36
CA THR A 191 -14.41 -20.46 12.28
C THR A 191 -13.35 -20.85 11.25
N LEU A 192 -12.12 -21.13 11.68
CA LEU A 192 -11.02 -21.44 10.76
C LEU A 192 -11.19 -22.82 10.09
N LYS A 193 -11.68 -23.83 10.82
CA LYS A 193 -12.00 -25.16 10.24
C LYS A 193 -13.10 -25.11 9.18
N ALA A 194 -13.99 -24.13 9.24
CA ALA A 194 -15.09 -23.99 8.28
C ALA A 194 -14.69 -23.27 6.98
N ILE A 195 -13.48 -22.70 6.92
CA ILE A 195 -12.94 -22.06 5.72
C ILE A 195 -12.14 -23.10 4.95
N GLU A 196 -12.57 -23.43 3.74
CA GLU A 196 -11.87 -24.36 2.88
C GLU A 196 -10.43 -23.89 2.61
N GLY A 197 -9.46 -24.81 2.72
CA GLY A 197 -8.04 -24.54 2.50
C GLY A 197 -7.22 -24.31 3.76
N PHE A 198 -7.82 -23.94 4.89
CA PHE A 198 -7.09 -23.90 6.17
C PHE A 198 -6.84 -25.32 6.70
N LYS A 199 -5.60 -25.59 7.08
CA LYS A 199 -5.16 -26.82 7.74
C LYS A 199 -4.73 -26.48 9.17
N GLY A 200 -5.29 -27.18 10.16
CA GLY A 200 -4.91 -27.04 11.57
C GLY A 200 -3.99 -28.17 12.01
N VAL A 201 -2.90 -27.83 12.69
CA VAL A 201 -2.01 -28.79 13.38
C VAL A 201 -2.01 -28.45 14.86
N GLU A 202 -2.33 -29.42 15.70
CA GLU A 202 -2.39 -29.26 17.15
C GLU A 202 -1.02 -29.57 17.78
N THR A 203 -0.53 -28.65 18.61
CA THR A 203 0.74 -28.74 19.33
C THR A 203 0.57 -28.08 20.69
N GLU A 204 0.88 -28.81 21.78
CA GLU A 204 0.96 -28.25 23.15
C GLU A 204 -0.20 -27.33 23.58
N GLY A 205 -1.45 -27.72 23.33
CA GLY A 205 -2.62 -26.95 23.76
C GLY A 205 -2.99 -25.79 22.84
N GLU A 206 -2.32 -25.64 21.70
CA GLU A 206 -2.65 -24.70 20.65
C GLU A 206 -2.86 -25.42 19.31
N VAL A 207 -3.62 -24.79 18.41
CA VAL A 207 -3.80 -25.24 17.04
C VAL A 207 -3.27 -24.17 16.10
N SER A 208 -2.20 -24.51 15.38
CA SER A 208 -1.63 -23.67 14.33
C SER A 208 -2.40 -23.90 13.03
N PHE A 209 -3.04 -22.85 12.51
CA PHE A 209 -3.73 -22.88 11.24
C PHE A 209 -2.87 -22.27 10.14
N THR A 210 -2.83 -22.97 9.00
CA THR A 210 -2.13 -22.51 7.80
C THR A 210 -3.04 -22.64 6.59
N PHE A 211 -3.19 -21.56 5.84
CA PHE A 211 -3.77 -21.56 4.49
C PHE A 211 -2.64 -21.26 3.50
N THR A 212 -2.44 -22.15 2.53
CA THR A 212 -1.42 -21.99 1.50
C THR A 212 -2.11 -21.82 0.15
N ARG A 213 -1.86 -20.71 -0.53
CA ARG A 213 -2.22 -20.60 -1.95
C ARG A 213 -1.25 -21.49 -2.74
N ARG A 214 -1.77 -22.32 -3.66
CA ARG A 214 -0.90 -23.14 -4.53
C ARG A 214 0.15 -22.24 -5.17
N ALA A 215 1.42 -22.62 -5.03
CA ALA A 215 2.42 -22.17 -5.98
C ALA A 215 1.94 -22.61 -7.37
N PRO A 216 1.94 -21.73 -8.39
CA PRO A 216 1.64 -22.17 -9.74
C PRO A 216 2.65 -23.27 -10.13
N ASP A 217 2.17 -24.40 -10.69
CA ASP A 217 3.00 -25.57 -11.07
C ASP A 217 4.05 -25.23 -12.15
N GLU A 218 3.93 -24.06 -12.79
CA GLU A 218 5.02 -23.31 -13.38
C GLU A 218 5.06 -21.98 -12.62
N ALA A 219 5.93 -21.84 -11.62
CA ALA A 219 6.34 -20.50 -11.24
C ALA A 219 7.03 -19.96 -12.49
N PRO A 220 6.47 -18.95 -13.20
CA PRO A 220 7.25 -18.37 -14.27
C PRO A 220 8.50 -17.81 -13.57
N GLU A 221 9.64 -17.81 -14.26
CA GLU A 221 10.70 -16.87 -13.90
C GLU A 221 10.09 -15.46 -14.05
N ILE A 222 9.43 -14.99 -13.00
CA ILE A 222 8.94 -13.63 -12.88
C ILE A 222 10.01 -12.90 -12.09
N PRO A 223 10.95 -12.19 -12.74
CA PRO A 223 11.62 -11.10 -12.06
C PRO A 223 10.52 -10.16 -11.54
N TYR A 224 10.49 -9.94 -10.23
CA TYR A 224 9.39 -9.21 -9.57
C TYR A 224 9.37 -7.75 -10.01
N HIS A 225 8.66 -7.49 -11.11
CA HIS A 225 8.11 -6.18 -11.46
C HIS A 225 6.89 -5.90 -10.58
N ALA A 226 6.96 -4.79 -9.86
CA ALA A 226 5.88 -4.11 -9.15
C ALA A 226 4.43 -4.42 -9.63
N ALA A 227 3.61 -5.10 -8.83
CA ALA A 227 2.15 -4.98 -8.90
C ALA A 227 1.59 -5.45 -7.54
N ALA A 228 0.67 -4.77 -6.87
CA ALA A 228 -0.48 -4.07 -7.43
C ALA A 228 -0.47 -2.54 -7.21
N LEU A 229 -0.26 -1.82 -8.31
CA LEU A 229 -1.00 -0.62 -8.68
C LEU A 229 -1.73 -0.95 -10.00
N PRO A 230 -2.86 -0.30 -10.33
CA PRO A 230 -3.55 -0.51 -11.61
C PRO A 230 -2.60 -0.34 -12.81
N PRO A 231 -2.90 -0.94 -13.99
CA PRO A 231 -2.00 -1.00 -15.14
C PRO A 231 -1.80 0.38 -15.78
N ALA A 232 -0.97 1.21 -15.15
CA ALA A 232 -0.42 2.47 -15.66
C ALA A 232 0.69 3.00 -14.72
N SER A 233 1.66 2.18 -14.27
CA SER A 233 2.85 2.68 -13.55
C SER A 233 3.85 1.58 -13.13
N ARG A 234 4.36 0.75 -14.05
CA ARG A 234 5.62 0.03 -13.82
C ARG A 234 6.73 0.88 -14.41
N MET A 235 7.44 1.64 -13.57
CA MET A 235 8.66 2.33 -13.98
C MET A 235 9.79 1.28 -14.06
N SER A 236 10.53 1.27 -15.17
CA SER A 236 11.79 0.51 -15.34
C SER A 236 12.82 0.93 -14.27
N PRO A 237 13.84 0.13 -13.92
CA PRO A 237 14.95 0.59 -13.07
C PRO A 237 15.62 1.88 -13.58
N ASP A 238 15.61 2.10 -14.90
CA ASP A 238 16.12 3.32 -15.55
C ASP A 238 15.10 4.46 -15.64
N ALA A 239 13.86 4.21 -15.20
CA ALA A 239 12.74 5.13 -15.36
C ALA A 239 12.66 6.09 -14.16
N TRP A 240 13.65 6.96 -14.00
CA TRP A 240 13.63 8.07 -13.02
C TRP A 240 13.89 9.41 -13.70
N THR A 241 13.42 9.56 -14.94
CA THR A 241 13.43 10.83 -15.67
C THR A 241 12.07 11.51 -15.58
N GLN A 242 12.03 12.80 -15.91
CA GLN A 242 10.79 13.54 -16.08
C GLN A 242 9.85 12.87 -17.10
N ALA A 243 10.39 12.36 -18.22
CA ALA A 243 9.60 11.73 -19.27
C ALA A 243 8.92 10.45 -18.77
N ASP A 244 9.65 9.64 -18.00
CA ASP A 244 9.09 8.41 -17.44
C ASP A 244 8.02 8.68 -16.39
N LEU A 245 8.25 9.68 -15.53
CA LEU A 245 7.28 10.12 -14.54
C LEU A 245 6.01 10.64 -15.22
N ALA A 246 6.16 11.39 -16.32
CA ALA A 246 5.04 11.83 -17.13
C ALA A 246 4.26 10.65 -17.75
N ALA A 247 4.95 9.63 -18.26
CA ALA A 247 4.33 8.43 -18.83
C ALA A 247 3.50 7.65 -17.81
N VAL A 248 3.82 7.75 -16.51
CA VAL A 248 3.06 7.13 -15.43
C VAL A 248 2.10 8.09 -14.71
N GLY A 249 1.80 9.24 -15.33
CA GLY A 249 0.73 10.14 -14.91
C GLY A 249 1.15 11.26 -13.95
N PHE A 250 2.44 11.55 -13.80
CA PHE A 250 2.87 12.80 -13.19
C PHE A 250 2.72 13.96 -14.17
N VAL A 251 2.33 15.12 -13.67
CA VAL A 251 2.19 16.36 -14.43
C VAL A 251 2.76 17.52 -13.62
N GLY A 252 2.68 18.74 -14.16
CA GLY A 252 3.16 19.95 -13.49
C GLY A 252 4.58 20.29 -13.90
N PHE A 253 5.57 19.56 -13.36
CA PHE A 253 7.01 19.76 -13.57
C PHE A 253 7.41 21.24 -13.66
N VAL A 254 6.99 22.03 -12.67
CA VAL A 254 7.27 23.47 -12.60
C VAL A 254 8.21 23.80 -11.44
N PRO A 255 9.02 24.86 -11.52
CA PRO A 255 9.80 25.35 -10.38
C PRO A 255 8.92 25.73 -9.18
N PHE A 256 9.48 25.69 -7.97
CA PHE A 256 8.78 26.13 -6.75
C PHE A 256 8.18 27.54 -6.84
N ALA A 257 8.87 28.46 -7.53
CA ALA A 257 8.42 29.82 -7.73
C ALA A 257 7.10 29.91 -8.52
N ALA A 258 6.85 28.96 -9.43
CA ALA A 258 5.68 28.92 -10.29
C ALA A 258 4.49 28.14 -9.69
N LEU A 259 4.64 27.51 -8.51
CA LEU A 259 3.57 26.72 -7.90
C LEU A 259 2.30 27.50 -7.55
N LEU A 260 2.39 28.83 -7.35
CA LEU A 260 1.21 29.66 -7.06
C LEU A 260 0.33 29.88 -8.30
N GLU A 261 0.96 29.98 -9.46
CA GLU A 261 0.29 30.19 -10.75
C GLU A 261 -0.09 28.85 -11.42
N ALA A 262 0.61 27.78 -11.06
CA ALA A 262 0.29 26.44 -11.53
C ALA A 262 -1.03 25.94 -10.96
N ASP A 263 -1.79 25.20 -11.77
CA ASP A 263 -3.04 24.57 -11.34
C ASP A 263 -2.77 23.29 -10.53
N VAL A 264 -2.15 23.45 -9.36
CA VAL A 264 -1.87 22.34 -8.46
C VAL A 264 -3.19 21.81 -7.89
N PRO A 265 -3.50 20.51 -8.04
CA PRO A 265 -4.73 19.91 -7.53
C PRO A 265 -4.89 20.09 -6.02
N ARG A 266 -6.14 20.16 -5.54
CA ARG A 266 -6.45 20.24 -4.11
C ARG A 266 -6.54 18.87 -3.45
N GLU A 267 -6.61 17.83 -4.27
CA GLU A 267 -6.75 16.43 -3.93
C GLU A 267 -5.47 15.86 -3.29
N PRO A 268 -5.56 14.71 -2.59
CA PRO A 268 -4.41 13.92 -2.19
C PRO A 268 -3.56 13.47 -3.38
N GLY A 269 -2.31 13.11 -3.10
CA GLY A 269 -1.43 12.63 -4.15
C GLY A 269 0.01 12.43 -3.71
N VAL A 270 0.83 12.09 -4.70
CA VAL A 270 2.28 11.96 -4.59
C VAL A 270 2.92 13.05 -5.43
N TYR A 271 4.05 13.58 -4.97
CA TYR A 271 4.84 14.55 -5.70
C TYR A 271 6.32 14.18 -5.66
N VAL A 272 7.05 14.65 -6.67
CA VAL A 272 8.47 14.39 -6.89
C VAL A 272 9.20 15.70 -7.11
N MET A 273 10.47 15.75 -6.73
CA MET A 273 11.40 16.83 -7.06
C MET A 273 12.44 16.29 -8.02
N ILE A 274 12.57 16.95 -9.17
CA ILE A 274 13.52 16.62 -10.22
C ILE A 274 14.55 17.74 -10.31
N ARG A 275 15.82 17.38 -10.35
CA ARG A 275 16.92 18.27 -10.69
C ARG A 275 17.22 18.12 -12.19
N PRO A 276 16.99 19.16 -13.01
CA PRO A 276 17.21 19.07 -14.46
C PRO A 276 18.69 18.97 -14.84
N SER A 277 19.58 19.52 -14.02
CA SER A 277 21.02 19.47 -14.29
C SER A 277 21.56 18.06 -14.02
N GLU A 278 22.41 17.58 -14.93
CA GLU A 278 23.19 16.34 -14.80
C GLU A 278 24.58 16.58 -14.18
N SER A 279 24.97 17.85 -13.96
CA SER A 279 26.26 18.18 -13.33
C SER A 279 26.32 17.70 -11.88
N ALA A 280 27.52 17.51 -11.33
CA ALA A 280 27.65 17.27 -9.89
C ALA A 280 27.01 18.44 -9.10
N PRO A 281 26.26 18.17 -8.01
CA PRO A 281 25.62 19.22 -7.24
C PRO A 281 26.66 19.99 -6.41
N GLU A 282 26.40 21.27 -6.23
CA GLU A 282 27.07 22.06 -5.19
C GLU A 282 26.16 22.13 -3.97
N PHE A 283 26.74 21.92 -2.79
CA PHE A 283 25.99 21.92 -1.53
C PHE A 283 26.24 23.18 -0.72
N LEU A 284 25.16 23.80 -0.23
CA LEU A 284 25.22 24.93 0.69
C LEU A 284 25.51 24.46 2.11
N SER A 285 26.43 25.14 2.80
CA SER A 285 26.72 24.87 4.22
C SER A 285 25.57 25.26 5.16
N THR A 286 24.67 26.13 4.70
CA THR A 286 23.49 26.57 5.45
C THR A 286 22.26 26.52 4.55
N SER A 287 21.19 25.93 5.07
CA SER A 287 19.89 25.88 4.41
C SER A 287 19.16 27.23 4.53
N PRO A 288 18.57 27.78 3.45
CA PRO A 288 17.69 28.95 3.52
C PRO A 288 16.32 28.63 4.14
N ALA A 289 16.00 27.35 4.33
CA ALA A 289 14.70 26.93 4.82
C ALA A 289 14.41 27.37 6.27
N GLY A 290 13.12 27.42 6.62
CA GLY A 290 12.64 28.03 7.86
C GLY A 290 12.98 27.28 9.14
N TRP A 291 13.26 28.04 10.19
CA TRP A 291 13.62 27.53 11.52
C TRP A 291 12.38 27.34 12.37
N LEU A 292 11.75 26.17 12.26
CA LEU A 292 10.60 25.84 13.12
C LEU A 292 11.07 25.47 14.53
N LYS A 293 10.58 26.21 15.54
CA LYS A 293 10.92 26.01 16.96
C LYS A 293 12.44 26.03 17.21
N GLY A 294 13.15 26.95 16.56
CA GLY A 294 14.59 27.14 16.72
C GLY A 294 15.46 26.00 16.20
N ARG A 295 14.91 25.09 15.39
CA ARG A 295 15.66 23.97 14.81
C ARG A 295 16.21 24.33 13.44
N ASP A 296 17.53 24.34 13.32
CA ASP A 296 18.24 24.49 12.05
C ASP A 296 17.89 23.33 11.10
N PRO A 297 17.40 23.60 9.88
CA PRO A 297 17.16 22.57 8.88
C PRO A 297 18.44 22.06 8.19
N SER A 298 19.57 22.75 8.35
CA SER A 298 20.85 22.40 7.75
C SER A 298 21.35 21.04 8.25
N VAL A 299 22.02 20.31 7.36
CA VAL A 299 22.78 19.11 7.68
C VAL A 299 24.24 19.29 7.22
N PRO A 300 25.20 18.59 7.84
CA PRO A 300 26.59 18.60 7.42
C PRO A 300 26.79 18.20 5.95
N ILE A 301 27.80 18.77 5.29
CA ILE A 301 28.09 18.56 3.86
C ILE A 301 28.42 17.09 3.56
N ASP A 302 29.17 16.42 4.42
CA ASP A 302 29.50 15.00 4.30
C ASP A 302 28.25 14.12 4.32
N VAL A 303 27.24 14.47 5.12
CA VAL A 303 25.93 13.80 5.12
C VAL A 303 25.18 14.01 3.80
N LEU A 304 25.31 15.18 3.17
CA LEU A 304 24.72 15.45 1.85
C LEU A 304 25.44 14.64 0.76
N GLN A 305 26.77 14.65 0.77
CA GLN A 305 27.61 13.91 -0.18
C GLN A 305 27.33 12.41 -0.10
N ALA A 306 27.26 11.84 1.12
CA ALA A 306 26.96 10.42 1.33
C ALA A 306 25.56 10.04 0.83
N ALA A 307 24.60 10.95 0.95
CA ALA A 307 23.21 10.74 0.52
C ALA A 307 22.99 10.95 -0.99
N TRP A 308 23.93 11.55 -1.71
CA TRP A 308 23.78 11.83 -3.14
C TRP A 308 23.76 10.54 -3.97
N VAL A 309 22.97 10.59 -5.05
CA VAL A 309 22.81 9.53 -6.06
C VAL A 309 23.05 10.19 -7.42
N SER A 310 24.19 9.88 -8.06
CA SER A 310 24.62 10.50 -9.32
C SER A 310 23.79 10.06 -10.52
N GLU A 311 23.16 8.89 -10.43
CA GLU A 311 22.50 8.19 -11.52
C GLU A 311 21.04 8.60 -11.69
N SER A 312 20.54 9.57 -10.91
CA SER A 312 19.13 9.97 -10.91
C SER A 312 18.92 11.48 -10.86
N SER A 313 17.98 11.94 -11.68
CA SER A 313 17.46 13.30 -11.64
C SER A 313 16.44 13.52 -10.51
N VAL A 314 15.79 12.46 -10.01
CA VAL A 314 14.82 12.55 -8.91
C VAL A 314 15.56 12.63 -7.58
N VAL A 315 15.38 13.74 -6.86
CA VAL A 315 16.07 14.03 -5.59
C VAL A 315 15.15 13.91 -4.36
N TYR A 316 13.83 13.90 -4.56
CA TYR A 316 12.87 13.73 -3.47
C TYR A 316 11.54 13.18 -3.95
N ILE A 317 10.92 12.33 -3.13
CA ILE A 317 9.55 11.83 -3.31
C ILE A 317 8.78 12.10 -2.02
N GLY A 318 7.59 12.69 -2.14
CA GLY A 318 6.74 13.01 -1.00
C GLY A 318 5.26 12.77 -1.27
N LYS A 319 4.47 12.76 -0.19
CA LYS A 319 3.02 12.57 -0.25
C LYS A 319 2.25 13.78 0.29
N ALA A 320 1.02 13.92 -0.17
CA ALA A 320 0.00 14.81 0.39
C ALA A 320 -1.27 14.01 0.68
N SER A 321 -1.75 14.08 1.92
CA SER A 321 -3.01 13.46 2.35
C SER A 321 -4.11 14.52 2.50
N ALA A 322 -5.37 14.07 2.52
CA ALA A 322 -6.56 14.89 2.75
C ALA A 322 -6.57 15.53 4.15
N GLY A 323 -5.82 14.94 5.09
CA GLY A 323 -5.81 15.32 6.51
C GLY A 323 -7.14 14.96 7.19
N SER A 324 -7.18 15.05 8.52
CA SER A 324 -8.35 14.62 9.32
C SER A 324 -9.66 15.33 8.93
N ALA A 325 -9.58 16.60 8.54
CA ALA A 325 -10.76 17.37 8.10
C ALA A 325 -11.09 17.23 6.60
N GLY A 326 -10.33 16.45 5.83
CA GLY A 326 -10.55 16.25 4.38
C GLY A 326 -10.30 17.49 3.52
N ARG A 327 -9.64 18.53 4.06
CA ARG A 327 -9.45 19.85 3.40
C ARG A 327 -8.01 20.09 2.95
N ARG A 328 -7.11 19.13 3.15
CA ARG A 328 -5.71 19.20 2.73
C ARG A 328 -5.50 18.42 1.42
N GLY A 329 -4.32 18.54 0.85
CA GLY A 329 -3.92 17.83 -0.36
C GLY A 329 -2.68 18.46 -1.00
N LEU A 330 -2.42 18.15 -2.27
CA LEU A 330 -1.20 18.53 -3.00
C LEU A 330 -0.94 20.05 -2.93
N ARG A 331 -1.93 20.88 -3.27
CA ARG A 331 -1.81 22.36 -3.24
C ARG A 331 -1.34 22.87 -1.88
N GLN A 332 -1.94 22.40 -0.80
CA GLN A 332 -1.57 22.86 0.54
C GLN A 332 -0.18 22.36 0.93
N ARG A 333 0.12 21.08 0.66
CA ARG A 333 1.40 20.47 1.03
C ARG A 333 2.59 21.09 0.29
N LEU A 334 2.44 21.31 -1.01
CA LEU A 334 3.45 21.96 -1.84
C LEU A 334 3.58 23.45 -1.50
N GLY A 335 2.48 24.13 -1.16
CA GLY A 335 2.52 25.50 -0.64
C GLY A 335 3.25 25.62 0.70
N GLU A 336 3.07 24.68 1.62
CA GLU A 336 3.89 24.58 2.83
C GLU A 336 5.37 24.36 2.51
N PHE A 337 5.67 23.47 1.56
CA PHE A 337 7.05 23.17 1.22
C PHE A 337 7.76 24.38 0.58
N ARG A 338 7.08 25.09 -0.32
CA ARG A 338 7.57 26.37 -0.88
C ARG A 338 7.87 27.39 0.22
N ARG A 339 6.92 27.61 1.14
CA ARG A 339 7.06 28.56 2.25
C ARG A 339 8.20 28.18 3.18
N PHE A 340 8.35 26.89 3.47
CA PHE A 340 9.48 26.36 4.20
C PHE A 340 10.81 26.72 3.52
N GLY A 341 10.92 26.55 2.20
CA GLY A 341 12.14 26.86 1.44
C GLY A 341 12.56 28.33 1.44
N VAL A 342 11.61 29.26 1.54
CA VAL A 342 11.88 30.72 1.62
C VAL A 342 12.04 31.22 3.06
N GLY A 343 12.26 30.31 4.02
CA GLY A 343 12.58 30.67 5.40
C GLY A 343 11.40 30.77 6.36
N GLU A 344 10.16 30.51 5.92
CA GLU A 344 9.01 30.59 6.84
C GLU A 344 9.00 29.43 7.85
N PRO A 345 8.69 29.70 9.14
CA PRO A 345 8.68 28.70 10.20
C PRO A 345 7.41 27.83 10.15
N VAL A 346 7.26 27.03 9.09
CA VAL A 346 6.12 26.13 8.88
C VAL A 346 6.45 24.69 9.33
N PRO A 347 5.44 23.90 9.76
CA PRO A 347 5.59 22.50 10.12
C PRO A 347 5.95 21.60 8.92
N HIS A 348 7.19 21.69 8.45
CA HIS A 348 7.78 20.89 7.39
C HIS A 348 9.21 20.47 7.77
N ARG A 349 9.61 19.23 7.48
CA ARG A 349 10.95 18.71 7.80
C ARG A 349 11.43 17.61 6.85
N GLY A 350 10.50 16.80 6.35
CA GLY A 350 10.78 15.89 5.25
C GLY A 350 11.33 16.67 4.05
N GLY A 351 12.26 16.09 3.31
CA GLY A 351 12.82 16.73 2.12
C GLY A 351 13.78 17.90 2.38
N ARG A 352 14.06 18.30 3.63
CA ARG A 352 14.86 19.52 3.93
C ARG A 352 16.22 19.61 3.22
N ARG A 353 16.85 18.48 2.89
CA ARG A 353 18.14 18.43 2.19
C ARG A 353 18.09 19.10 0.81
N ILE A 354 16.92 19.16 0.14
CA ILE A 354 16.81 19.82 -1.17
C ILE A 354 17.20 21.30 -1.09
N TRP A 355 16.99 21.96 0.06
CA TRP A 355 17.30 23.38 0.23
C TRP A 355 18.79 23.65 0.41
N GLN A 356 19.62 22.61 0.57
CA GLN A 356 21.08 22.73 0.55
C GLN A 356 21.67 22.38 -0.82
N LEU A 357 20.87 22.20 -1.87
CA LEU A 357 21.36 22.23 -3.24
C LEU A 357 21.52 23.69 -3.67
N ALA A 358 22.68 24.09 -4.19
CA ALA A 358 22.89 25.48 -4.62
C ALA A 358 21.92 25.91 -5.74
N ASP A 359 21.47 24.95 -6.54
CA ASP A 359 20.50 25.10 -7.62
C ASP A 359 19.08 24.68 -7.23
N HIS A 360 18.74 24.73 -5.93
CA HIS A 360 17.40 24.35 -5.45
C HIS A 360 16.25 25.14 -6.12
N ALA A 361 16.54 26.33 -6.65
CA ALA A 361 15.58 27.18 -7.36
C ALA A 361 15.12 26.57 -8.70
N ASP A 362 15.97 25.74 -9.31
CA ASP A 362 15.74 25.12 -10.62
C ASP A 362 15.06 23.75 -10.51
N LEU A 363 14.85 23.25 -9.28
CA LEU A 363 14.15 22.00 -9.05
C LEU A 363 12.71 22.06 -9.57
N LEU A 364 12.34 21.07 -10.37
CA LEU A 364 11.00 20.93 -10.91
C LEU A 364 10.15 20.05 -10.01
N VAL A 365 8.93 20.51 -9.73
CA VAL A 365 7.93 19.82 -8.93
C VAL A 365 6.94 19.13 -9.84
N GLY A 366 6.93 17.80 -9.84
CA GLY A 366 5.91 16.98 -10.50
C GLY A 366 4.90 16.43 -9.49
N TRP A 367 3.64 16.24 -9.87
CA TRP A 367 2.63 15.63 -9.01
C TRP A 367 1.70 14.66 -9.75
N LYS A 368 1.18 13.69 -9.01
CA LYS A 368 0.16 12.73 -9.44
C LYS A 368 -0.94 12.66 -8.39
N VAL A 369 -2.17 12.92 -8.81
CA VAL A 369 -3.36 12.79 -7.93
C VAL A 369 -3.60 11.32 -7.60
N THR A 370 -3.93 11.04 -6.35
CA THR A 370 -4.33 9.71 -5.89
C THR A 370 -5.55 9.84 -4.98
N THR A 371 -6.19 8.71 -4.63
CA THR A 371 -7.07 8.73 -3.46
C THR A 371 -6.24 8.96 -2.18
N ASP A 372 -6.88 9.36 -1.08
CA ASP A 372 -6.17 9.58 0.19
C ASP A 372 -5.50 8.30 0.70
N GLY A 373 -6.20 7.17 0.57
CA GLY A 373 -5.70 5.84 0.94
C GLY A 373 -4.50 5.38 0.12
N GLU A 374 -4.36 5.85 -1.12
CA GLU A 374 -3.29 5.46 -2.04
C GLU A 374 -2.05 6.35 -1.98
N ALA A 375 -2.15 7.57 -1.42
CA ALA A 375 -1.03 8.52 -1.42
C ALA A 375 0.21 7.98 -0.68
N ARG A 376 0.02 7.39 0.51
CA ARG A 376 1.11 6.81 1.31
C ARG A 376 1.64 5.50 0.70
N PRO A 377 0.81 4.51 0.31
CA PRO A 377 1.29 3.33 -0.40
C PRO A 377 2.07 3.65 -1.67
N THR A 378 1.60 4.60 -2.47
CA THR A 378 2.26 5.00 -3.72
C THR A 378 3.63 5.64 -3.45
N GLU A 379 3.72 6.57 -2.50
CA GLU A 379 5.01 7.18 -2.12
C GLU A 379 6.01 6.14 -1.60
N ARG A 380 5.57 5.25 -0.70
CA ARG A 380 6.43 4.17 -0.19
C ARG A 380 6.90 3.24 -1.30
N ALA A 381 6.01 2.87 -2.22
CA ALA A 381 6.35 2.01 -3.35
C ALA A 381 7.37 2.68 -4.28
N MET A 382 7.21 3.98 -4.58
CA MET A 382 8.17 4.70 -5.41
C MET A 382 9.53 4.82 -4.72
N ILE A 383 9.59 5.13 -3.43
CA ILE A 383 10.87 5.18 -2.69
C ILE A 383 11.54 3.80 -2.68
N ALA A 384 10.76 2.72 -2.48
CA ALA A 384 11.30 1.36 -2.49
C ALA A 384 11.80 0.94 -3.89
N GLN A 385 11.13 1.36 -4.95
CA GLN A 385 11.58 1.13 -6.34
C GLN A 385 12.86 1.91 -6.63
N PHE A 386 12.94 3.16 -6.17
CA PHE A 386 14.12 3.99 -6.32
C PHE A 386 15.32 3.36 -5.61
N GLU A 387 15.11 2.92 -4.36
CA GLU A 387 16.15 2.28 -3.56
C GLU A 387 16.59 0.94 -4.16
N ALA A 388 15.68 0.18 -4.76
CA ALA A 388 16.03 -1.03 -5.49
C ALA A 388 16.85 -0.76 -6.77
N ALA A 389 16.61 0.37 -7.44
CA ALA A 389 17.33 0.76 -8.66
C ALA A 389 18.72 1.36 -8.37
N HIS A 390 18.86 2.14 -7.30
CA HIS A 390 20.07 2.94 -7.02
C HIS A 390 20.84 2.51 -5.77
N GLY A 391 20.35 1.52 -5.01
CA GLY A 391 20.96 1.08 -3.75
C GLY A 391 20.86 2.10 -2.60
N LYS A 392 20.28 3.28 -2.85
CA LYS A 392 20.05 4.37 -1.91
C LYS A 392 18.68 4.99 -2.15
N ARG A 393 18.09 5.58 -1.11
CA ARG A 393 16.87 6.40 -1.24
C ARG A 393 17.13 7.68 -2.05
N PRO A 394 16.09 8.35 -2.59
CA PRO A 394 16.27 9.67 -3.19
C PRO A 394 16.94 10.61 -2.19
N PHE A 395 17.84 11.47 -2.67
CA PHE A 395 18.75 12.30 -1.87
C PHE A 395 18.13 12.90 -0.58
N ALA A 396 16.91 13.45 -0.67
CA ALA A 396 16.24 14.12 0.45
C ALA A 396 15.25 13.23 1.24
N ASN A 397 15.08 11.97 0.88
CA ASN A 397 14.34 10.97 1.64
C ASN A 397 15.26 10.29 2.67
N VAL A 398 15.17 10.71 3.94
CA VAL A 398 16.01 10.15 5.02
C VAL A 398 15.57 8.74 5.43
N THR A 399 16.52 7.84 5.68
CA THR A 399 16.31 6.59 6.42
C THR A 399 16.01 6.96 7.88
N ARG A 400 15.00 6.32 8.47
CA ARG A 400 14.58 6.62 9.85
C ARG A 400 15.33 5.77 10.83
#